data_AF-A0A844TCQ5-F1
#
_entry.id   AF-A0A844TCQ5-F1
#
_cell.length_a   1.000
_cell.length_b   1.000
_cell.length_c   1.000
_cell.angle_alpha   90.00
_cell.angle_beta   90.00
_cell.angle_gamma   90.00
#
_symmetry.space_group_name_H-M   'P 1'
#
loop_
_entity.id
_entity.type
_entity.pdbx_description
1 polymer ?
#
loop_
_entity_poly.entity_id
_entity_poly.type
_entity_poly.pdbx_seq_one_letter_code
_entity_poly.pdbx_strand_id
1 'polypeptide(L)'
;MMMSRLFAAALAALALIVPAAATDAELARIARASGTPDIPGLKMVWLAPWGDVRSARPWRNVIVHQTEGPAGSARGGAQAQAKNPTRRGVTVWVETDGTVYWAVAENLVPTHGDGANRNDNKYIDNRPTYRQVVRDNSIGVEFAGNYPDVAAGPTEAQVAAWKILVKVLRARYDIPLDHGYAHNWIDYKDARYCEGCWLATLARVWGE
;
A
#
# COMPACT_ATOMS: atom_id res chain seq x y z
N MET A 1 -43.65 -15.29 -11.80
CA MET A 1 -42.26 -15.75 -12.02
C MET A 1 -41.22 -14.62 -12.02
N MET A 2 -41.47 -13.45 -12.62
CA MET A 2 -40.49 -12.32 -12.60
C MET A 2 -40.23 -11.78 -11.18
N MET A 3 -41.29 -11.59 -10.37
CA MET A 3 -41.17 -11.08 -9.00
C MET A 3 -40.36 -12.02 -8.09
N SER A 4 -40.57 -13.34 -8.23
CA SER A 4 -39.87 -14.37 -7.45
C SER A 4 -38.36 -14.39 -7.74
N ARG A 5 -37.97 -14.13 -9.00
CA ARG A 5 -36.55 -14.03 -9.40
C ARG A 5 -35.89 -12.75 -8.88
N LEU A 6 -36.62 -11.64 -8.83
CA LEU A 6 -36.14 -10.37 -8.25
C LEU A 6 -35.93 -10.48 -6.73
N PHE A 7 -36.86 -11.13 -6.01
CA PHE A 7 -36.67 -11.38 -4.57
C PHE A 7 -35.48 -12.30 -4.29
N ALA A 8 -35.30 -13.37 -5.06
CA ALA A 8 -34.15 -14.26 -4.92
C ALA A 8 -32.81 -13.54 -5.20
N ALA A 9 -32.75 -12.69 -6.22
CA ALA A 9 -31.56 -11.89 -6.53
C ALA A 9 -31.26 -10.86 -5.42
N ALA A 10 -32.29 -10.22 -4.86
CA ALA A 10 -32.12 -9.28 -3.75
C ALA A 10 -31.62 -9.97 -2.47
N LEU A 11 -32.14 -11.15 -2.14
CA LEU A 11 -31.68 -11.97 -1.01
C LEU A 11 -30.24 -12.45 -1.19
N ALA A 12 -29.86 -12.87 -2.39
CA ALA A 12 -28.49 -13.26 -2.70
C ALA A 12 -27.51 -12.08 -2.60
N ALA A 13 -27.91 -10.89 -3.08
CA ALA A 13 -27.11 -9.68 -2.92
C ALA A 13 -26.95 -9.31 -1.43
N LEU A 14 -28.02 -9.36 -0.63
CA LEU A 14 -27.95 -9.08 0.81
C LEU A 14 -27.02 -10.06 1.55
N ALA A 15 -27.06 -11.34 1.19
CA ALA A 15 -26.21 -12.37 1.79
C ALA A 15 -24.71 -12.16 1.50
N LEU A 16 -24.36 -11.45 0.42
CA LEU A 16 -22.98 -11.13 0.05
C LEU A 16 -22.49 -9.80 0.64
N ILE A 17 -23.38 -8.82 0.81
CA ILE A 17 -23.03 -7.47 1.28
C ILE A 17 -22.75 -7.45 2.79
N VAL A 18 -23.55 -8.15 3.60
CA VAL A 18 -23.41 -8.14 5.07
C VAL A 18 -22.06 -8.70 5.55
N PRO A 19 -21.55 -9.85 5.04
CA PRO A 19 -20.25 -10.37 5.45
C PRO A 19 -19.08 -9.45 5.08
N ALA A 20 -19.14 -8.81 3.89
CA ALA A 20 -18.11 -7.89 3.43
C ALA A 20 -18.05 -6.64 4.31
N ALA A 21 -19.19 -6.01 4.61
CA ALA A 21 -19.25 -4.84 5.48
C ALA A 21 -18.79 -5.13 6.92
N ALA A 22 -19.10 -6.32 7.45
CA ALA A 22 -18.61 -6.74 8.76
C ALA A 22 -17.08 -6.92 8.79
N THR A 23 -16.52 -7.43 7.70
CA THR A 23 -15.07 -7.60 7.55
C THR A 23 -14.36 -6.23 7.46
N ASP A 24 -14.93 -5.28 6.72
CA ASP A 24 -14.37 -3.93 6.61
C ASP A 24 -14.42 -3.17 7.95
N ALA A 25 -15.51 -3.33 8.71
CA ALA A 25 -15.62 -2.76 10.06
C ALA A 25 -14.60 -3.37 11.04
N GLU A 26 -14.37 -4.68 10.95
CA GLU A 26 -13.34 -5.35 11.76
C GLU A 26 -11.93 -4.88 11.39
N LEU A 27 -11.62 -4.80 10.09
CA LEU A 27 -10.35 -4.26 9.61
C LEU A 27 -10.13 -2.83 10.06
N ALA A 28 -11.16 -1.98 9.99
CA ALA A 28 -11.08 -0.59 10.46
C ALA A 28 -10.79 -0.51 11.96
N ARG A 29 -11.41 -1.38 12.78
CA ARG A 29 -11.12 -1.46 14.21
C ARG A 29 -9.69 -1.90 14.48
N ILE A 30 -9.20 -2.93 13.78
CA ILE A 30 -7.82 -3.42 13.91
C ILE A 30 -6.82 -2.35 13.48
N ALA A 31 -7.11 -1.64 12.38
CA ALA A 31 -6.26 -0.59 11.83
C ALA A 31 -6.03 0.57 12.83
N ARG A 32 -6.93 0.78 13.80
CA ARG A 32 -6.78 1.79 14.86
C ARG A 32 -6.08 1.29 16.12
N ALA A 33 -5.80 -0.01 16.22
CA ALA A 33 -5.09 -0.56 17.37
C ALA A 33 -3.61 -0.14 17.39
N SER A 34 -2.96 -0.33 18.53
CA SER A 34 -1.51 -0.23 18.70
C SER A 34 -0.88 -1.61 18.90
N GLY A 35 0.44 -1.69 18.81
CA GLY A 35 1.20 -2.93 18.99
C GLY A 35 1.42 -3.66 17.67
N THR A 36 1.32 -4.99 17.70
CA THR A 36 1.58 -5.87 16.57
C THR A 36 0.34 -6.72 16.28
N PRO A 37 -0.77 -6.11 15.84
CA PRO A 37 -2.02 -6.85 15.67
C PRO A 37 -1.86 -7.93 14.60
N ASP A 38 -2.56 -9.04 14.82
CA ASP A 38 -2.84 -9.98 13.74
C ASP A 38 -3.91 -9.37 12.84
N ILE A 39 -3.67 -9.41 11.53
CA ILE A 39 -4.57 -8.81 10.54
C ILE A 39 -5.09 -9.96 9.67
N PRO A 40 -6.40 -10.30 9.75
CA PRO A 40 -6.97 -11.40 8.98
C PRO A 40 -6.64 -11.31 7.49
N GLY A 41 -6.08 -12.40 6.96
CA GLY A 41 -5.68 -12.50 5.56
C GLY A 41 -4.32 -11.88 5.21
N LEU A 42 -3.61 -11.28 6.16
CA LEU A 42 -2.23 -10.82 5.98
C LEU A 42 -1.25 -11.66 6.79
N LYS A 43 -0.15 -12.07 6.15
CA LYS A 43 1.01 -12.63 6.82
C LYS A 43 1.94 -11.49 7.27
N MET A 44 1.67 -10.94 8.45
CA MET A 44 2.43 -9.81 8.99
C MET A 44 3.72 -10.26 9.69
N VAL A 45 4.82 -9.54 9.44
CA VAL A 45 6.06 -9.61 10.20
C VAL A 45 6.39 -8.20 10.71
N TRP A 46 6.32 -8.02 12.02
CA TRP A 46 6.55 -6.74 12.67
C TRP A 46 8.01 -6.60 13.06
N LEU A 47 8.72 -5.61 12.50
CA LEU A 47 10.04 -5.19 12.97
C LEU A 47 9.95 -3.93 13.84
N ALA A 48 8.87 -3.17 13.67
CA ALA A 48 8.48 -2.08 14.56
C ALA A 48 6.98 -2.19 14.86
N PRO A 49 6.55 -2.09 16.13
CA PRO A 49 5.13 -2.08 16.47
C PRO A 49 4.47 -0.78 16.03
N TRP A 50 3.16 -0.83 15.80
CA TRP A 50 2.32 0.36 15.72
C TRP A 50 2.24 1.09 17.07
N GLY A 51 2.29 2.41 17.01
CA GLY A 51 2.05 3.29 18.14
C GLY A 51 0.57 3.70 18.24
N ASP A 52 0.30 4.72 19.06
CA ASP A 52 -0.95 5.48 18.97
C ASP A 52 -0.97 6.16 17.60
N VAL A 53 -2.02 5.92 16.82
CA VAL A 53 -2.21 6.51 15.49
C VAL A 53 -2.17 8.04 15.50
N ARG A 54 -2.55 8.67 16.60
CA ARG A 54 -2.49 10.14 16.77
C ARG A 54 -1.05 10.66 16.90
N SER A 55 -0.11 9.78 17.21
CA SER A 55 1.33 10.06 17.27
C SER A 55 2.06 9.68 15.98
N ALA A 56 1.36 9.11 15.00
CA ALA A 56 1.92 8.83 13.69
C ALA A 56 2.23 10.13 12.94
N ARG A 57 3.07 10.02 11.90
CA ARG A 57 3.17 11.10 10.92
C ARG A 57 1.80 11.34 10.28
N PRO A 58 1.52 12.57 9.79
CA PRO A 58 0.28 12.89 9.11
C PRO A 58 0.29 12.32 7.68
N TRP A 59 0.29 10.99 7.58
CA TRP A 59 0.24 10.29 6.31
C TRP A 59 -1.11 10.58 5.64
N ARG A 60 -1.05 11.20 4.47
CA ARG A 60 -2.22 11.54 3.64
C ARG A 60 -2.26 10.80 2.32
N ASN A 61 -1.17 10.09 2.01
CA ASN A 61 -0.96 9.45 0.72
C ASN A 61 -0.30 8.09 0.94
N VAL A 62 -0.53 7.16 0.02
CA VAL A 62 0.29 5.96 -0.12
C VAL A 62 1.10 6.07 -1.40
N ILE A 63 2.42 5.87 -1.31
CA ILE A 63 3.28 5.71 -2.48
C ILE A 63 3.63 4.22 -2.59
N VAL A 64 3.26 3.63 -3.72
CA VAL A 64 3.55 2.24 -4.04
C VAL A 64 4.75 2.19 -4.97
N HIS A 65 5.65 1.26 -4.67
CA HIS A 65 6.85 0.95 -5.41
C HIS A 65 6.84 -0.53 -5.79
N GLN A 66 7.60 -0.86 -6.82
CA GLN A 66 7.95 -2.23 -7.16
C GLN A 66 9.42 -2.27 -7.58
N THR A 67 10.21 -3.13 -6.95
CA THR A 67 11.67 -3.16 -7.08
C THR A 67 12.15 -4.43 -7.75
N GLU A 68 13.18 -4.27 -8.59
CA GLU A 68 13.95 -5.32 -9.29
C GLU A 68 14.83 -6.18 -8.36
N GLY A 69 14.34 -6.47 -7.16
CA GLY A 69 14.95 -7.43 -6.26
C GLY A 69 14.56 -8.87 -6.62
N PRO A 70 15.43 -9.87 -6.36
CA PRO A 70 15.03 -11.27 -6.38
C PRO A 70 14.01 -11.55 -5.25
N ALA A 71 13.26 -12.66 -5.37
CA ALA A 71 12.44 -13.16 -4.28
C ALA A 71 13.28 -13.32 -2.99
N GLY A 72 12.71 -12.92 -1.85
CA GLY A 72 13.39 -12.87 -0.55
C GLY A 72 14.03 -11.51 -0.21
N SER A 73 14.08 -10.58 -1.16
CA SER A 73 14.71 -9.26 -0.95
C SER A 73 13.89 -8.33 -0.06
N ALA A 74 12.57 -8.49 0.05
CA ALA A 74 11.74 -7.68 0.94
C ALA A 74 12.16 -7.86 2.41
N ARG A 75 12.46 -9.10 2.82
CA ARG A 75 12.93 -9.39 4.18
C ARG A 75 14.22 -8.64 4.52
N GLY A 76 15.20 -8.73 3.62
CA GLY A 76 16.49 -8.05 3.79
C GLY A 76 16.34 -6.53 3.79
N GLY A 77 15.51 -5.99 2.88
CA GLY A 77 15.17 -4.58 2.81
C GLY A 77 14.53 -4.08 4.11
N ALA A 78 13.52 -4.80 4.61
CA ALA A 78 12.85 -4.48 5.85
C ALA A 78 13.78 -4.50 7.06
N GLN A 79 14.64 -5.52 7.20
CA GLN A 79 15.62 -5.60 8.28
C GLN A 79 16.64 -4.46 8.23
N ALA A 80 17.13 -4.14 7.04
CA ALA A 80 18.07 -3.05 6.85
C ALA A 80 17.43 -1.68 7.13
N GLN A 81 16.15 -1.51 6.78
CA GLN A 81 15.38 -0.31 7.10
C GLN A 81 15.11 -0.20 8.60
N ALA A 82 14.73 -1.28 9.28
CA ALA A 82 14.53 -1.29 10.72
C ALA A 82 15.80 -0.89 11.48
N LYS A 83 16.98 -1.34 11.01
CA LYS A 83 18.28 -0.98 11.59
C LYS A 83 18.66 0.48 11.36
N ASN A 84 18.26 1.07 10.24
CA ASN A 84 18.55 2.46 9.90
C ASN A 84 17.31 3.13 9.28
N PRO A 85 16.34 3.60 10.10
CA PRO A 85 15.04 4.09 9.62
C PRO A 85 15.09 5.21 8.58
N THR A 86 16.17 5.99 8.54
CA THR A 86 16.34 7.12 7.62
C THR A 86 17.11 6.76 6.34
N ARG A 87 17.43 5.47 6.12
CA ARG A 87 18.01 5.03 4.85
C ARG A 87 17.01 5.13 3.70
N ARG A 88 17.52 5.03 2.47
CA ARG A 88 16.69 4.78 1.28
C ARG A 88 15.96 3.45 1.37
N GLY A 89 14.65 3.56 1.19
CA GLY A 89 13.67 2.48 1.28
C GLY A 89 12.36 3.02 1.85
N VAL A 90 11.47 2.10 2.21
CA VAL A 90 10.07 2.36 2.55
C VAL A 90 9.72 1.92 3.97
N THR A 91 8.53 2.31 4.45
CA THR A 91 8.01 1.88 5.75
C THR A 91 7.56 0.43 5.74
N VAL A 92 6.93 -0.02 4.64
CA VAL A 92 6.31 -1.34 4.52
C VAL A 92 6.86 -2.08 3.30
N TRP A 93 7.30 -3.32 3.49
CA TRP A 93 7.82 -4.16 2.39
C TRP A 93 6.90 -5.37 2.17
N VAL A 94 6.70 -5.77 0.93
CA VAL A 94 5.84 -6.90 0.55
C VAL A 94 6.64 -7.88 -0.30
N GLU A 95 6.76 -9.11 0.19
CA GLU A 95 7.49 -10.20 -0.49
C GLU A 95 6.65 -10.87 -1.58
N THR A 96 7.31 -11.60 -2.49
CA THR A 96 6.64 -12.33 -3.57
C THR A 96 5.65 -13.39 -3.09
N ASP A 97 5.76 -13.86 -1.85
CA ASP A 97 4.81 -14.79 -1.22
C ASP A 97 3.65 -14.09 -0.49
N GLY A 98 3.55 -12.76 -0.58
CA GLY A 98 2.54 -11.96 0.10
C GLY A 98 2.86 -11.64 1.57
N THR A 99 4.02 -12.02 2.10
CA THR A 99 4.46 -11.61 3.44
C THR A 99 4.65 -10.09 3.50
N VAL A 100 4.03 -9.45 4.48
CA VAL A 100 4.13 -8.00 4.71
C VAL A 100 5.04 -7.73 5.90
N TYR A 101 6.13 -7.00 5.69
CA TYR A 101 7.04 -6.57 6.73
C TYR A 101 6.77 -5.12 7.10
N TRP A 102 6.40 -4.86 8.35
CA TRP A 102 6.33 -3.51 8.89
C TRP A 102 7.69 -3.12 9.47
N ALA A 103 8.47 -2.35 8.71
CA ALA A 103 9.89 -2.17 8.97
C ALA A 103 10.21 -1.04 9.95
N VAL A 104 9.42 0.03 9.95
CA VAL A 104 9.74 1.28 10.65
C VAL A 104 8.53 1.79 11.44
N ALA A 105 8.79 2.37 12.62
CA ALA A 105 7.75 3.03 13.39
C ALA A 105 7.10 4.17 12.59
N GLU A 106 5.78 4.26 12.64
CA GLU A 106 4.96 5.16 11.81
C GLU A 106 5.12 6.66 12.11
N ASN A 107 5.87 7.01 13.17
CA ASN A 107 6.26 8.38 13.49
C ASN A 107 7.59 8.80 12.83
N LEU A 108 8.31 7.87 12.18
CA LEU A 108 9.53 8.11 11.44
C LEU A 108 9.27 8.12 9.93
N VAL A 109 10.17 8.76 9.18
CA VAL A 109 10.03 8.99 7.73
C VAL A 109 11.23 8.40 6.98
N PRO A 110 11.04 7.29 6.24
CA PRO A 110 12.01 6.82 5.25
C PRO A 110 12.12 7.77 4.05
N THR A 111 13.14 7.60 3.21
CA THR A 111 13.40 8.50 2.06
C THR A 111 12.81 7.97 0.74
N HIS A 112 11.66 7.30 0.80
CA HIS A 112 11.05 6.61 -0.35
C HIS A 112 10.62 7.55 -1.48
N GLY A 113 10.12 8.74 -1.14
CA GLY A 113 9.77 9.79 -2.10
C GLY A 113 10.91 10.76 -2.44
N ASP A 114 12.15 10.49 -2.02
CA ASP A 114 13.28 11.40 -2.31
C ASP A 114 13.64 11.36 -3.80
N GLY A 115 13.63 12.55 -4.42
CA GLY A 115 13.81 12.73 -5.86
C GLY A 115 12.49 12.84 -6.62
N ALA A 116 11.38 12.38 -6.03
CA ALA A 116 10.05 12.29 -6.61
C ALA A 116 9.23 13.58 -6.57
N ASN A 117 9.87 14.71 -6.85
CA ASN A 117 9.25 16.04 -6.75
C ASN A 117 9.99 17.08 -7.60
N ARG A 118 10.25 16.76 -8.87
CA ARG A 118 10.91 17.65 -9.83
C ARG A 118 9.88 18.45 -10.63
N ASN A 119 10.21 19.71 -10.97
CA ASN A 119 9.33 20.62 -11.70
C ASN A 119 9.69 20.67 -13.19
N ASP A 120 9.69 19.54 -13.89
CA ASP A 120 10.07 19.49 -15.32
C ASP A 120 9.02 18.82 -16.23
N ASN A 121 8.02 18.09 -15.70
CA ASN A 121 6.90 17.47 -16.43
C ASN A 121 7.30 16.72 -17.72
N LYS A 122 8.55 16.26 -17.83
CA LYS A 122 9.14 15.89 -19.12
C LYS A 122 8.57 14.59 -19.70
N TYR A 123 8.19 13.65 -18.83
CA TYR A 123 7.73 12.31 -19.23
C TYR A 123 6.31 12.01 -18.74
N ILE A 124 5.94 12.53 -17.58
CA ILE A 124 4.62 12.38 -16.95
C ILE A 124 4.25 13.75 -16.39
N ASP A 125 2.99 14.16 -16.56
CA ASP A 125 2.47 15.39 -15.94
C ASP A 125 2.32 15.17 -14.44
N ASN A 126 3.19 15.80 -13.65
CA ASN A 126 3.18 15.70 -12.20
C ASN A 126 2.66 16.98 -11.54
N ARG A 127 2.10 17.94 -12.29
CA ARG A 127 1.49 19.15 -11.73
C ARG A 127 0.53 18.90 -10.56
N PRO A 128 -0.36 17.87 -10.60
CA PRO A 128 -1.27 17.60 -9.49
C PRO A 128 -0.57 17.08 -8.22
N THR A 129 0.62 16.51 -8.35
CA THR A 129 1.35 15.84 -7.26
C THR A 129 2.59 16.63 -6.80
N TYR A 130 3.08 17.56 -7.62
CA TYR A 130 4.25 18.39 -7.34
C TYR A 130 4.08 19.19 -6.04
N ARG A 131 4.98 18.93 -5.08
CA ARG A 131 4.99 19.44 -3.70
C ARG A 131 3.75 19.08 -2.87
N GLN A 132 2.83 18.28 -3.41
CA GLN A 132 1.62 17.83 -2.74
C GLN A 132 1.76 16.41 -2.20
N VAL A 133 2.42 15.52 -2.95
CA VAL A 133 2.70 14.14 -2.54
C VAL A 133 4.20 14.03 -2.32
N VAL A 134 4.62 14.04 -1.06
CA VAL A 134 6.04 14.10 -0.66
C VAL A 134 6.30 13.10 0.45
N ARG A 135 7.56 12.68 0.62
CA ARG A 135 7.96 11.69 1.64
C ARG A 135 7.39 11.95 3.05
N ASP A 136 7.23 13.22 3.43
CA ASP A 136 6.85 13.63 4.78
C ASP A 136 5.34 13.50 5.06
N ASN A 137 4.52 13.32 4.01
CA ASN A 137 3.07 13.14 4.08
C ASN A 137 2.59 11.86 3.38
N SER A 138 3.49 10.96 3.03
CA SER A 138 3.18 9.70 2.37
C SER A 138 3.84 8.50 3.02
N ILE A 139 3.09 7.41 3.16
CA ILE A 139 3.66 6.13 3.58
C ILE A 139 4.08 5.34 2.33
N GLY A 140 5.32 4.86 2.33
CA GLY A 140 5.87 4.06 1.23
C GLY A 140 5.58 2.56 1.43
N VAL A 141 5.19 1.89 0.36
CA VAL A 141 5.00 0.43 0.29
C VAL A 141 5.82 -0.11 -0.89
N GLU A 142 6.75 -1.03 -0.64
CA GLU A 142 7.63 -1.62 -1.64
C GLU A 142 7.26 -3.07 -1.91
N PHE A 143 6.97 -3.42 -3.15
CA PHE A 143 6.75 -4.79 -3.60
C PHE A 143 8.04 -5.33 -4.20
N ALA A 144 8.66 -6.31 -3.53
CA ALA A 144 9.84 -6.96 -4.05
C ALA A 144 9.48 -7.90 -5.22
N GLY A 145 10.32 -7.92 -6.25
CA GLY A 145 10.19 -8.85 -7.37
C GLY A 145 9.95 -8.14 -8.70
N ASN A 146 10.06 -8.92 -9.79
CA ASN A 146 10.24 -8.53 -11.20
C ASN A 146 11.68 -8.58 -11.71
N TYR A 147 12.67 -9.01 -10.91
CA TYR A 147 13.93 -9.44 -11.51
C TYR A 147 13.79 -10.86 -12.12
N PRO A 148 14.32 -11.12 -13.32
CA PRO A 148 15.02 -10.20 -14.24
C PRO A 148 14.10 -9.46 -15.24
N ASP A 149 12.80 -9.74 -15.24
CA ASP A 149 11.82 -9.14 -16.15
C ASP A 149 11.06 -7.98 -15.49
N VAL A 150 11.55 -6.76 -15.70
CA VAL A 150 10.99 -5.54 -15.11
C VAL A 150 9.55 -5.24 -15.54
N ALA A 151 9.07 -5.89 -16.61
CA ALA A 151 7.68 -5.80 -17.05
C ALA A 151 6.76 -6.76 -16.29
N ALA A 152 7.31 -7.71 -15.53
CA ALA A 152 6.53 -8.63 -14.73
C ALA A 152 5.78 -7.88 -13.62
N GLY A 153 4.48 -8.15 -13.55
CA GLY A 153 3.63 -7.66 -12.48
C GLY A 153 3.92 -8.37 -11.14
N PRO A 154 3.31 -7.89 -10.05
CA PRO A 154 3.35 -8.55 -8.76
C PRO A 154 2.62 -9.89 -8.81
N THR A 155 3.01 -10.79 -7.92
CA THR A 155 2.42 -12.14 -7.82
C THR A 155 0.97 -12.09 -7.32
N GLU A 156 0.23 -13.18 -7.52
CA GLU A 156 -1.14 -13.31 -6.97
C GLU A 156 -1.17 -13.15 -5.45
N ALA A 157 -0.16 -13.66 -4.74
CA ALA A 157 -0.06 -13.54 -3.28
C ALA A 157 0.18 -12.08 -2.85
N GLN A 158 1.03 -11.34 -3.58
CA GLN A 158 1.20 -9.90 -3.37
C GLN A 158 -0.08 -9.14 -3.61
N VAL A 159 -0.82 -9.47 -4.67
CA VAL A 159 -2.10 -8.86 -4.99
C VAL A 159 -3.14 -9.12 -3.90
N ALA A 160 -3.24 -10.36 -3.41
CA ALA A 160 -4.14 -10.73 -2.32
C ALA A 160 -3.79 -9.97 -1.02
N ALA A 161 -2.51 -9.89 -0.66
CA ALA A 161 -2.05 -9.09 0.46
C ALA A 161 -2.36 -7.60 0.25
N TRP A 162 -2.14 -7.08 -0.95
CA TRP A 162 -2.35 -5.66 -1.24
C TRP A 162 -3.79 -5.22 -1.06
N LYS A 163 -4.75 -6.06 -1.51
CA LYS A 163 -6.18 -5.81 -1.36
C LYS A 163 -6.60 -5.54 0.08
N ILE A 164 -5.98 -6.21 1.06
CA ILE A 164 -6.27 -6.03 2.48
C ILE A 164 -5.42 -4.90 3.07
N LEU A 165 -4.12 -4.88 2.75
CA LEU A 165 -3.17 -3.90 3.28
C LEU A 165 -3.58 -2.46 2.94
N VAL A 166 -4.04 -2.19 1.71
CA VAL A 166 -4.46 -0.83 1.34
C VAL A 166 -5.65 -0.35 2.17
N LYS A 167 -6.64 -1.21 2.42
CA LYS A 167 -7.79 -0.89 3.28
C LYS A 167 -7.34 -0.57 4.70
N VAL A 168 -6.41 -1.35 5.23
CA VAL A 168 -5.82 -1.14 6.57
C VAL A 168 -5.08 0.20 6.63
N LEU A 169 -4.22 0.52 5.65
CA LEU A 169 -3.48 1.78 5.63
C LEU A 169 -4.43 2.99 5.57
N ARG A 170 -5.47 2.89 4.74
CA ARG A 170 -6.49 3.93 4.64
C ARG A 170 -7.28 4.09 5.93
N ALA A 171 -7.78 2.99 6.48
CA ALA A 171 -8.52 3.02 7.72
C ALA A 171 -7.66 3.49 8.90
N ARG A 172 -6.36 3.17 8.91
CA ARG A 172 -5.43 3.61 9.97
C ARG A 172 -5.21 5.12 9.91
N TYR A 173 -4.90 5.68 8.75
CA TYR A 173 -4.44 7.07 8.63
C TYR A 173 -5.47 8.05 8.05
N ASP A 174 -6.71 7.60 7.83
CA ASP A 174 -7.76 8.38 7.18
C ASP A 174 -7.38 8.82 5.75
N ILE A 175 -6.65 7.96 5.03
CA ILE A 175 -6.21 8.26 3.65
C ILE A 175 -7.39 8.06 2.68
N PRO A 176 -7.74 9.07 1.86
CA PRO A 176 -8.78 8.95 0.84
C PRO A 176 -8.47 7.89 -0.22
N LEU A 177 -9.51 7.38 -0.90
CA LEU A 177 -9.36 6.31 -1.91
C LEU A 177 -8.44 6.70 -3.07
N ASP A 178 -8.56 7.94 -3.54
CA ASP A 178 -7.82 8.50 -4.67
C ASP A 178 -6.37 8.91 -4.33
N HIS A 179 -5.97 8.79 -3.06
CA HIS A 179 -4.64 9.16 -2.56
C HIS A 179 -3.62 8.01 -2.55
N GLY A 180 -3.85 6.96 -3.36
CA GLY A 180 -2.83 5.99 -3.73
C GLY A 180 -2.08 6.43 -4.98
N TYR A 181 -0.75 6.43 -4.96
CA TYR A 181 0.10 6.85 -6.08
C TYR A 181 1.18 5.81 -6.36
N ALA A 182 1.48 5.58 -7.63
CA ALA A 182 2.72 4.89 -7.99
C ALA A 182 3.88 5.88 -7.94
N HIS A 183 5.08 5.40 -7.68
CA HIS A 183 6.26 6.26 -7.59
C HIS A 183 6.50 7.05 -8.88
N ASN A 184 6.25 6.45 -10.05
CA ASN A 184 6.36 7.14 -11.34
C ASN A 184 5.27 8.20 -11.59
N TRP A 185 4.15 8.21 -10.86
CA TRP A 185 3.11 9.25 -11.02
C TRP A 185 3.49 10.55 -10.31
N ILE A 186 4.49 10.48 -9.41
CA ILE A 186 4.96 11.60 -8.61
C ILE A 186 6.40 11.99 -8.98
N ASP A 187 7.21 11.04 -9.46
CA ASP A 187 8.57 11.26 -9.97
C ASP A 187 8.62 11.20 -11.50
N TYR A 188 9.63 11.87 -12.06
CA TYR A 188 10.11 11.62 -13.40
C TYR A 188 10.65 10.19 -13.47
N LYS A 189 10.01 9.40 -14.31
CA LYS A 189 10.49 8.14 -14.85
C LYS A 189 10.10 8.07 -16.32
N ASP A 190 10.88 7.31 -17.09
CA ASP A 190 10.53 7.01 -18.48
C ASP A 190 9.12 6.42 -18.50
N ALA A 191 8.26 6.89 -19.40
CA ALA A 191 6.86 6.46 -19.46
C ALA A 191 6.71 4.94 -19.70
N ARG A 192 7.76 4.27 -20.17
CA ARG A 192 7.81 2.82 -20.38
C ARG A 192 8.06 2.02 -19.11
N TYR A 193 8.51 2.67 -18.03
CA TYR A 193 8.82 2.01 -16.77
C TYR A 193 7.86 2.47 -15.69
N CYS A 194 7.14 1.52 -15.10
CA CYS A 194 6.25 1.83 -14.01
C CYS A 194 6.50 1.01 -12.75
N GLU A 195 7.14 1.68 -11.78
CA GLU A 195 7.31 1.23 -10.40
C GLU A 195 5.95 1.28 -9.66
N GLY A 196 5.11 0.26 -9.84
CA GLY A 196 3.89 0.07 -9.05
C GLY A 196 2.59 0.66 -9.61
N CYS A 197 2.51 1.01 -10.92
CA CYS A 197 1.27 1.60 -11.52
C CYS A 197 0.07 0.71 -11.29
N TRP A 198 0.20 -0.58 -11.60
CA TRP A 198 -0.93 -1.49 -11.49
C TRP A 198 -1.39 -1.58 -10.03
N LEU A 199 -0.44 -1.72 -9.09
CA LEU A 199 -0.72 -1.72 -7.66
C LEU A 199 -1.37 -0.41 -7.18
N ALA A 200 -0.92 0.76 -7.68
CA ALA A 200 -1.52 2.04 -7.34
C ALA A 200 -2.93 2.20 -7.94
N THR A 201 -3.17 1.72 -9.15
CA THR A 201 -4.52 1.64 -9.73
C THR A 201 -5.42 0.78 -8.85
N LEU A 202 -4.93 -0.39 -8.44
CA LEU A 202 -5.65 -1.30 -7.54
C LEU A 202 -5.93 -0.64 -6.17
N ALA A 203 -5.01 0.17 -5.66
CA ALA A 203 -5.19 0.93 -4.42
C ALA A 203 -6.38 1.89 -4.49
N ARG A 204 -6.61 2.49 -5.66
CA ARG A 204 -7.73 3.40 -5.95
C ARG A 204 -9.05 2.68 -6.28
N VAL A 205 -9.05 1.35 -6.40
CA VAL A 205 -10.25 0.53 -6.66
C VAL A 205 -10.67 -0.24 -5.42
N TRP A 206 -9.72 -0.82 -4.69
CA TRP A 206 -10.02 -1.75 -3.59
C TRP A 206 -10.12 -1.12 -2.22
N GLY A 207 -9.91 0.19 -2.09
CA GLY A 207 -9.97 0.80 -0.78
C GLY A 207 -11.39 0.97 -0.22
N GLU A 208 -12.44 0.69 -1.00
CA GLU A 208 -13.83 0.72 -0.49
C GLU A 208 -14.05 -0.27 0.65
#